data_AF-A0A1F5R4W7-F1
#
_entry.id   AF-A0A1F5R4W7-F1
#
_cell.length_a   1.000
_cell.length_b   1.000
_cell.length_c   1.000
_cell.angle_alpha   90.00
_cell.angle_beta   90.00
_cell.angle_gamma   90.00
#
_symmetry.space_group_name_H-M   'P 1'
#
loop_
_entity.id
_entity.type
_entity.pdbx_description
1 polymer ?
#
loop_
_entity_poly.entity_id
_entity_poly.type
_entity_poly.pdbx_seq_one_letter_code
_entity_poly.pdbx_strand_id
1 'polypeptide(L)'
;MFTVLIIMTAGIILGYLIRRKTRIIRYIGSAINLAIYLLLFLLGISVGANETIIRNLGTLGLTAIALTAGAVAGSVGLSYFTYQIFFVAKE
;
A
#
# COMPACT_ATOMS: atom_id res chain seq x y z
N MET A 1 16.82 3.55 8.46
CA MET A 1 15.41 3.58 8.92
C MET A 1 14.98 4.95 9.40
N PHE A 2 15.75 5.63 10.27
CA PHE A 2 15.46 7.00 10.70
C PHE A 2 15.25 8.00 9.56
N THR A 3 16.05 7.93 8.48
CA THR A 3 15.87 8.80 7.30
C THR A 3 14.49 8.67 6.67
N VAL A 4 13.97 7.44 6.55
CA VAL A 4 12.63 7.20 6.01
C VAL A 4 11.57 7.79 6.93
N LEU A 5 11.74 7.61 8.25
CA LEU A 5 10.83 8.16 9.24
C LEU A 5 10.78 9.69 9.17
N ILE A 6 11.92 10.36 9.04
CA ILE A 6 12.02 11.82 8.90
C ILE A 6 11.33 12.31 7.63
N ILE A 7 11.54 11.62 6.50
CA ILE A 7 10.90 11.99 5.23
C ILE A 7 9.38 11.83 5.30
N MET A 8 8.90 10.74 5.92
CA MET A 8 7.48 10.49 6.12
C MET A 8 6.84 11.56 7.02
N THR A 9 7.43 11.88 8.17
CA THR A 9 6.91 12.92 9.08
C THR A 9 6.96 14.30 8.44
N ALA A 10 8.03 14.64 7.71
CA ALA A 10 8.11 15.88 6.94
C ALA A 10 6.98 15.97 5.89
N GLY A 11 6.73 14.88 5.16
CA GLY A 11 5.64 14.79 4.18
C GLY A 11 4.26 15.02 4.81
N ILE A 12 4.00 14.48 5.99
CA ILE A 12 2.74 14.71 6.74
C ILE A 12 2.59 16.18 7.12
N ILE A 13 3.65 16.81 7.65
CA ILE A 13 3.64 18.23 8.05
C ILE A 13 3.39 19.12 6.83
N LEU A 14 4.08 18.87 5.72
CA LEU A 14 3.87 19.60 4.46
C LEU A 14 2.45 19.41 3.92
N GLY A 15 1.93 18.18 3.94
CA GLY A 15 0.56 17.88 3.55
C GLY A 15 -0.48 18.62 4.41
N TYR A 16 -0.23 18.71 5.72
CA TYR A 16 -1.09 19.45 6.64
C TYR A 16 -1.10 20.96 6.35
N LEU A 17 0.06 21.56 6.09
CA LEU A 17 0.18 22.99 5.81
C LEU A 17 -0.51 23.39 4.50
N ILE A 18 -0.48 22.51 3.49
CA ILE A 18 -1.03 22.76 2.15
C ILE A 18 -2.52 22.37 2.05
N ARG A 19 -3.09 21.75 3.09
CA ARG A 19 -4.46 21.20 3.12
C ARG A 19 -5.57 22.19 2.71
N ARG A 20 -5.38 23.50 2.91
CA ARG A 20 -6.38 24.51 2.53
C ARG A 20 -6.39 24.88 1.04
N LYS A 21 -5.38 24.46 0.26
CA LYS A 21 -5.27 24.78 -1.16
C LYS A 21 -5.81 23.64 -2.03
N THR A 22 -7.13 23.61 -2.23
CA THR A 22 -7.83 22.55 -2.99
C THR A 22 -7.28 22.31 -4.40
N ARG A 23 -6.81 23.36 -5.09
CA ARG A 23 -6.16 23.19 -6.42
C ARG A 23 -4.88 22.36 -6.33
N ILE A 24 -4.03 22.60 -5.33
CA ILE A 24 -2.76 21.88 -5.18
C ILE A 24 -3.00 20.42 -4.83
N ILE A 25 -3.96 20.14 -3.94
CA ILE A 25 -4.34 18.77 -3.57
C ILE A 25 -4.81 17.98 -4.79
N ARG A 26 -5.57 18.61 -5.70
CA ARG A 26 -6.02 17.98 -6.94
C ARG A 26 -4.85 17.63 -7.87
N TYR A 27 -3.87 18.53 -8.02
CA TYR A 27 -2.66 18.25 -8.81
C TYR A 27 -1.81 17.14 -8.20
N ILE A 28 -1.67 17.10 -6.87
CA ILE A 28 -0.97 16.03 -6.16
C ILE A 28 -1.65 14.67 -6.43
N GLY A 29 -2.98 14.60 -6.34
CA GLY A 29 -3.71 13.36 -6.64
C GLY A 29 -3.46 12.87 -8.07
N SER A 30 -3.48 13.78 -9.05
CA SER A 30 -3.18 13.44 -10.44
C SER A 30 -1.72 13.00 -10.63
N ALA A 31 -0.77 13.69 -9.97
CA ALA A 31 0.64 13.33 -9.99
C ALA A 31 0.93 11.96 -9.35
N ILE A 32 0.24 11.63 -8.25
CA ILE A 32 0.32 10.30 -7.62
C ILE A 32 -0.18 9.22 -8.57
N ASN A 33 -1.33 9.43 -9.21
CA ASN A 33 -1.85 8.46 -10.18
C ASN A 33 -0.88 8.24 -11.34
N LEU A 34 -0.31 9.33 -11.89
CA LEU A 34 0.72 9.23 -12.92
C LEU A 34 1.94 8.44 -12.43
N ALA A 35 2.39 8.71 -11.20
CA ALA A 35 3.51 7.99 -10.60
C ALA A 35 3.19 6.50 -10.40
N ILE A 36 1.98 6.14 -9.96
CA ILE A 36 1.54 4.74 -9.83
C ILE A 36 1.58 4.05 -11.19
N TYR A 37 1.06 4.68 -12.25
CA TYR A 37 1.11 4.09 -13.59
C TYR A 37 2.54 3.89 -14.08
N LEU A 38 3.41 4.89 -13.89
CA LEU A 38 4.82 4.76 -14.23
C LEU A 38 5.52 3.66 -13.43
N LEU A 39 5.25 3.57 -12.13
CA LEU A 39 5.81 2.53 -11.26
C LEU A 39 5.34 1.15 -11.66
N LEU A 40 4.05 0.97 -11.95
CA LEU A 40 3.51 -0.31 -12.42
C LEU A 40 4.09 -0.73 -13.76
N PHE A 41 4.27 0.23 -14.68
CA PHE A 41 4.92 -0.01 -15.96
C PHE A 41 6.39 -0.45 -15.79
N LEU A 42 7.15 0.30 -14.97
CA LEU A 42 8.54 -0.03 -14.68
C LEU A 42 8.66 -1.38 -13.97
N LEU A 43 7.78 -1.65 -13.01
CA LEU A 43 7.70 -2.94 -12.32
C LEU A 43 7.46 -4.07 -13.32
N GLY A 44 6.52 -3.89 -14.25
CA GLY A 44 6.24 -4.86 -15.31
C GLY A 44 7.49 -5.16 -16.16
N ILE A 45 8.24 -4.13 -16.55
CA ILE A 45 9.51 -4.30 -17.29
C ILE A 45 10.55 -5.03 -16.43
N SER A 46 10.77 -4.59 -15.19
CA SER A 46 11.78 -5.19 -14.30
C SER A 46 11.49 -6.64 -13.97
N VAL A 47 10.21 -7.00 -13.78
CA VAL A 47 9.78 -8.37 -13.55
C VAL A 47 9.86 -9.20 -14.84
N GLY A 48 9.43 -8.64 -15.97
CA GLY A 48 9.45 -9.32 -17.27
C GLY A 48 10.85 -9.54 -17.83
N ALA A 49 11.81 -8.68 -17.53
CA ALA A 49 13.21 -8.86 -17.94
C ALA A 49 13.97 -9.87 -17.05
N ASN A 50 13.39 -10.30 -15.93
CA ASN A 50 14.03 -11.23 -15.01
C ASN A 50 13.57 -12.67 -15.28
N GLU A 51 14.39 -13.42 -16.02
CA GLU A 51 14.12 -14.82 -16.37
C GLU A 51 13.87 -15.72 -15.15
N THR A 52 14.52 -15.44 -14.02
CA THR A 52 14.33 -16.20 -12.78
C THR A 52 12.93 -15.99 -12.24
N ILE A 53 12.44 -14.74 -12.26
CA ILE A 53 11.07 -14.44 -11.84
C ILE A 53 10.09 -15.07 -12.81
N ILE A 54 10.25 -14.86 -14.13
CA ILE A 54 9.36 -15.43 -15.15
C ILE A 54 9.23 -16.95 -15.01
N ARG A 55 10.36 -17.67 -14.89
CA ARG A 55 10.36 -19.13 -14.79
C ARG A 55 9.67 -19.64 -13.52
N ASN A 56 9.69 -18.85 -12.45
CA ASN A 56 9.07 -19.17 -11.17
C ASN A 56 7.74 -18.40 -10.96
N LEU A 57 7.16 -17.76 -11.98
CA LEU A 57 5.93 -16.96 -11.81
C LEU A 57 4.78 -17.80 -11.27
N GLY A 58 4.67 -19.07 -11.68
CA GLY A 58 3.63 -19.98 -11.18
C GLY A 58 3.75 -20.23 -9.68
N THR A 59 4.95 -20.55 -9.19
CA THR A 59 5.19 -20.79 -7.76
C THR A 59 5.07 -19.51 -6.95
N LEU A 60 5.67 -18.41 -7.43
CA LEU A 60 5.56 -17.08 -6.83
C LEU A 60 4.10 -16.62 -6.74
N GLY A 61 3.33 -16.81 -7.81
CA GLY A 61 1.91 -16.47 -7.87
C GLY A 61 1.08 -17.25 -6.86
N LEU A 62 1.28 -18.57 -6.77
CA LEU A 62 0.61 -19.39 -5.75
C LEU A 62 0.97 -18.95 -4.33
N THR A 63 2.26 -18.72 -4.05
CA THR A 63 2.67 -18.21 -2.74
C THR A 63 2.08 -16.83 -2.45
N ALA A 64 2.00 -15.94 -3.44
CA ALA A 64 1.42 -14.61 -3.29
C ALA A 64 -0.08 -14.70 -2.98
N ILE A 65 -0.83 -15.57 -3.65
CA ILE A 65 -2.26 -15.81 -3.38
C ILE A 65 -2.44 -16.34 -1.96
N ALA A 66 -1.68 -17.37 -1.56
CA ALA A 66 -1.77 -17.96 -0.23
C ALA A 66 -1.44 -16.93 0.87
N LEU A 67 -0.36 -16.16 0.69
CA LEU A 67 0.02 -15.10 1.62
C LEU A 67 -1.04 -14.00 1.70
N THR A 68 -1.57 -13.56 0.56
CA THR A 68 -2.59 -12.50 0.52
C THR A 68 -3.89 -12.96 1.17
N ALA A 69 -4.34 -14.18 0.87
CA ALA A 69 -5.54 -14.76 1.47
C ALA A 69 -5.39 -14.89 2.99
N GLY A 70 -4.25 -15.42 3.46
CA GLY A 70 -3.94 -15.54 4.88
C GLY A 70 -3.86 -14.17 5.57
N ALA A 71 -3.20 -13.20 4.96
CA ALA A 71 -3.08 -11.84 5.50
C ALA A 71 -4.44 -11.13 5.59
N VAL A 72 -5.28 -11.24 4.55
CA VAL A 72 -6.64 -10.67 4.54
C VAL A 72 -7.51 -11.35 5.59
N ALA A 73 -7.54 -12.69 5.61
CA ALA A 73 -8.33 -13.44 6.58
C ALA A 73 -7.92 -13.12 8.03
N GLY A 74 -6.60 -13.05 8.30
CA GLY A 74 -6.07 -12.66 9.60
C GLY A 74 -6.43 -11.22 9.97
N SER A 75 -6.29 -10.28 9.03
CA SER A 75 -6.61 -8.86 9.27
C SER A 75 -8.09 -8.65 9.55
N VAL A 76 -8.98 -9.27 8.76
CA VAL A 76 -10.43 -9.21 8.97
C VAL A 76 -10.82 -9.90 10.27
N GLY A 77 -10.25 -11.08 10.57
CA GLY A 77 -10.54 -11.81 11.80
C GLY A 77 -10.16 -11.04 13.07
N LEU A 78 -8.94 -10.49 13.11
CA LEU A 78 -8.49 -9.64 14.22
C LEU A 78 -9.30 -8.34 14.34
N SER A 79 -9.66 -7.73 13.20
CA SER A 79 -10.51 -6.53 13.20
C SER A 79 -11.89 -6.84 13.76
N TYR A 80 -12.48 -7.98 13.38
CA TYR A 80 -13.77 -8.44 13.91
C TYR A 80 -13.70 -8.78 15.40
N PHE A 81 -12.65 -9.47 15.85
CA PHE A 81 -12.45 -9.77 17.26
C PHE A 81 -12.29 -8.49 18.11
N THR A 82 -11.51 -7.54 17.62
CA THR A 82 -11.36 -6.22 18.24
C THR A 82 -12.70 -5.48 18.32
N TYR A 83 -13.50 -5.55 17.25
CA TYR A 83 -14.84 -4.97 17.24
C TYR A 83 -15.75 -5.62 18.30
N GLN A 84 -15.77 -6.94 18.42
CA GLN A 84 -16.58 -7.63 19.42
C GLN A 84 -16.18 -7.26 20.87
N ILE A 85 -14.89 -7.24 21.18
CA ILE A 85 -14.41 -6.91 22.54
C ILE A 85 -14.72 -5.48 22.94
N PHE A 86 -14.47 -4.51 22.06
CA PHE A 86 -14.55 -3.09 22.42
C PHE A 86 -15.92 -2.46 22.17
N PHE A 87 -16.66 -2.92 21.16
CA PHE A 87 -17.92 -2.29 20.75
C PHE A 87 -19.16 -3.10 21.12
N VAL A 88 -19.10 -4.44 21.21
CA VAL A 88 -20.28 -5.27 21.56
C VAL A 88 -20.39 -5.51 23.06
N ALA A 89 -19.28 -5.63 23.80
CA ALA A 89 -19.32 -5.81 25.26
C ALA A 89 -19.73 -4.54 26.06
N LYS A 90 -20.12 -3.46 25.37
CA LYS A 90 -20.49 -2.17 25.97
C LYS A 90 -21.96 -1.78 25.72
N GLU A 91 -22.73 -2.64 25.04
CA GLU A 91 -24.20 -2.63 25.09
C GLU A 91 -24.69 -3.63 26.14
#